data_AF-M1EDN6-F1
#
_entry.id   AF-M1EDN6-F1
#
_cell.length_a   1.000
_cell.length_b   1.000
_cell.length_c   1.000
_cell.angle_alpha   90.00
_cell.angle_beta   90.00
_cell.angle_gamma   90.00
#
_symmetry.space_group_name_H-M   'P 1'
#
loop_
_entity.id
_entity.type
_entity.pdbx_description
1 polymer ?
#
loop_
_entity_poly.entity_id
_entity_poly.type
_entity_poly.pdbx_seq_one_letter_code
_entity_poly.pdbx_strand_id
1 'polypeptide(L)'
;SRDVSCVVFALFNVVWSTLFLEEWKRRGAELAYKKRRGAELAYKWGTLDSPGEAVEEPRPQFRGVRRISPVTRAEEFYYPPWKRLLFQLLVSLPLCLTCLACVFLLMLGCFQLQELVLSVKGLPRLARFLPKVVLALLVSASAEGYKKLAIWLNDMENYRLESAYEKHLIIKVVL
;
A
#
# COMPACT_ATOMS: atom_id res chain seq x y z
N SER A 1 -16.71 -2.34 -37.58
CA SER A 1 -15.23 -2.39 -37.50
C SER A 1 -14.67 -1.88 -36.18
N ARG A 2 -15.15 -0.77 -35.61
CA ARG A 2 -14.62 -0.17 -34.38
C ARG A 2 -14.72 -1.11 -33.15
N ASP A 3 -15.87 -1.77 -32.98
CA ASP A 3 -16.10 -2.66 -31.82
C ASP A 3 -15.21 -3.91 -31.88
N VAL A 4 -15.04 -4.48 -33.08
CA VAL A 4 -14.15 -5.63 -33.31
C VAL A 4 -12.70 -5.27 -32.97
N SER A 5 -12.23 -4.10 -33.40
CA SER A 5 -10.88 -3.62 -33.06
C SER A 5 -10.70 -3.39 -31.55
N CYS A 6 -11.71 -2.86 -30.86
CA CYS A 6 -11.68 -2.68 -29.40
C CYS A 6 -11.61 -4.02 -28.66
N VAL A 7 -12.37 -5.03 -29.09
CA VAL A 7 -12.36 -6.37 -28.47
C VAL A 7 -11.00 -7.05 -28.66
N VAL A 8 -10.45 -7.01 -29.88
CA VAL A 8 -9.12 -7.58 -30.16
C VAL A 8 -8.03 -6.89 -29.32
N PHE A 9 -8.09 -5.56 -29.21
CA PHE A 9 -7.14 -4.81 -28.38
C PHE A 9 -7.30 -5.13 -26.88
N ALA A 10 -8.53 -5.27 -26.38
CA ALA A 10 -8.78 -5.63 -24.99
C ALA A 10 -8.23 -7.02 -24.65
N LEU A 11 -8.49 -8.01 -25.51
CA LEU A 11 -7.94 -9.37 -25.36
C LEU A 11 -6.42 -9.37 -25.37
N PHE A 12 -5.82 -8.62 -26.30
CA PHE A 12 -4.37 -8.46 -26.33
C PHE A 12 -3.83 -7.84 -25.03
N ASN A 13 -4.45 -6.78 -24.50
CA ASN A 13 -4.02 -6.16 -23.24
C ASN A 13 -4.10 -7.12 -22.05
N VAL A 14 -5.19 -7.90 -21.96
CA VAL A 14 -5.34 -8.90 -20.90
C VAL A 14 -4.21 -9.92 -20.99
N VAL A 15 -4.01 -10.54 -22.15
CA VAL A 15 -2.94 -11.54 -22.37
C VAL A 15 -1.56 -10.93 -22.12
N TRP A 16 -1.29 -9.73 -22.62
CA TRP A 16 -0.03 -9.04 -22.42
C TRP A 16 0.23 -8.76 -20.94
N SER A 17 -0.77 -8.22 -20.21
CA SER A 17 -0.64 -7.89 -18.80
C SER A 17 -0.39 -9.12 -17.92
N THR A 18 -1.05 -10.25 -18.23
CA THR A 18 -0.84 -11.51 -17.51
C THR A 18 0.55 -12.05 -17.76
N LEU A 19 0.99 -12.11 -19.03
CA LEU A 19 2.32 -12.59 -19.39
C LEU A 19 3.42 -11.70 -18.79
N PHE A 20 3.24 -10.38 -18.83
CA PHE A 20 4.18 -9.44 -18.24
C PHE A 20 4.33 -9.66 -16.72
N LEU A 21 3.22 -9.82 -16.00
CA LEU A 21 3.25 -10.08 -14.55
C LEU A 21 3.88 -11.43 -14.22
N GLU A 22 3.60 -12.48 -14.98
CA GLU A 22 4.22 -13.80 -14.79
C GLU A 22 5.72 -13.77 -15.07
N GLU A 23 6.13 -13.14 -16.16
CA GLU A 23 7.52 -13.02 -16.54
C GLU A 23 8.30 -12.16 -15.54
N TRP A 24 7.69 -11.09 -15.01
CA TRP A 24 8.26 -10.30 -13.93
C TRP A 24 8.45 -11.12 -12.65
N LYS A 25 7.44 -11.91 -12.26
CA LYS A 25 7.53 -12.83 -11.11
C LYS A 25 8.62 -13.88 -11.30
N ARG A 26 8.74 -14.45 -12.51
CA ARG A 26 9.75 -15.46 -12.83
C ARG A 26 11.16 -14.88 -12.75
N ARG A 27 11.40 -13.72 -13.37
CA ARG A 27 12.69 -13.01 -13.27
C ARG A 27 13.01 -12.59 -11.83
N GLY A 28 12.01 -12.16 -11.07
CA GLY A 28 12.15 -11.88 -9.64
C GLY A 28 12.56 -13.11 -8.84
N ALA A 29 11.92 -14.27 -9.08
CA ALA A 29 12.25 -15.53 -8.43
C ALA A 29 13.65 -16.05 -8.82
N GLU A 30 14.04 -15.91 -10.08
CA GLU A 30 15.39 -16.26 -10.55
C GLU A 30 16.46 -15.40 -9.88
N LEU A 31 16.26 -14.08 -9.83
CA LEU A 31 17.18 -13.16 -9.16
C LEU A 31 17.26 -13.47 -7.66
N ALA A 32 16.12 -13.73 -7.02
CA ALA A 32 16.06 -14.12 -5.61
C ALA A 32 16.79 -15.44 -5.35
N TYR A 33 16.63 -16.43 -6.23
CA TYR A 33 17.37 -17.69 -6.18
C TYR A 33 18.88 -17.48 -6.30
N LYS A 34 19.32 -16.64 -7.26
CA LYS A 34 20.73 -16.30 -7.46
C LYS A 34 21.31 -15.55 -6.24
N LYS A 35 20.55 -14.62 -5.66
CA LYS A 35 20.90 -13.91 -4.41
C LYS A 35 21.07 -14.88 -3.25
N ARG A 36 20.12 -15.80 -3.06
CA ARG A 36 20.15 -16.82 -1.99
C ARG A 36 21.35 -17.75 -2.12
N ARG A 37 21.64 -18.24 -3.33
CA ARG A 37 22.86 -19.02 -3.60
C ARG A 37 24.13 -18.24 -3.26
N GLY A 38 24.20 -16.96 -3.62
CA GLY A 38 25.33 -16.11 -3.22
C GLY A 38 25.49 -16.02 -1.69
N ALA A 39 24.38 -15.85 -0.97
CA ALA A 39 24.38 -15.82 0.49
C ALA A 39 24.80 -17.16 1.11
N GLU A 40 24.36 -18.30 0.57
CA GLU A 40 24.79 -19.63 1.02
C GLU A 40 26.30 -19.85 0.83
N LEU A 41 26.87 -19.38 -0.30
CA LEU A 41 28.30 -19.43 -0.54
C LEU A 41 29.07 -18.53 0.44
N ALA A 42 28.62 -17.28 0.63
CA ALA A 42 29.24 -16.35 1.57
C ALA A 42 29.17 -16.87 3.02
N TYR A 43 28.07 -17.51 3.41
CA TYR A 43 27.94 -18.17 4.71
C TYR A 43 28.95 -19.31 4.88
N LYS A 44 29.10 -20.18 3.87
CA LYS A 44 30.12 -21.25 3.89
C LYS A 44 31.54 -20.71 3.94
N TRP A 45 31.79 -19.53 3.37
CA TRP A 45 33.11 -18.88 3.33
C TRP A 45 33.38 -17.98 4.55
N GLY A 46 32.39 -17.81 5.43
CA GLY A 46 32.53 -16.93 6.60
C GLY A 46 32.63 -15.44 6.27
N THR A 47 32.33 -15.04 5.03
CA THR A 47 32.37 -13.65 4.54
C THR A 47 30.99 -12.99 4.55
N LEU A 48 30.04 -13.56 5.30
CA LEU A 48 28.68 -13.04 5.37
C LEU A 48 28.64 -11.82 6.31
N ASP A 49 28.82 -10.63 5.75
CA ASP A 49 28.79 -9.35 6.50
C ASP A 49 27.38 -8.91 6.93
N SER A 50 26.33 -9.57 6.44
CA SER A 50 24.93 -9.21 6.72
C SER A 50 24.17 -10.41 7.27
N PRO A 51 23.58 -10.33 8.49
CA PRO A 51 22.68 -11.38 8.96
C PRO A 51 21.56 -11.53 7.93
N GLY A 52 21.32 -12.76 7.44
CA GLY A 52 20.34 -12.98 6.38
C GLY A 52 18.97 -12.41 6.77
N GLU A 53 18.15 -12.04 5.78
CA GLU A 53 16.77 -11.49 5.94
C GLU A 53 15.89 -12.28 6.95
N ALA A 54 16.25 -13.53 7.29
CA ALA A 54 15.61 -14.33 8.34
C ALA A 54 15.81 -13.79 9.78
N VAL A 55 16.80 -12.94 10.02
CA VAL A 55 17.08 -12.31 11.33
C VAL A 55 16.97 -10.80 11.17
N GLU A 56 15.82 -10.32 10.71
CA GLU A 56 15.49 -8.90 10.79
C GLU A 56 15.41 -8.48 12.26
N GLU A 57 16.21 -7.50 12.64
CA GLU A 57 16.15 -6.92 13.97
C GLU A 57 14.79 -6.23 14.19
N PRO A 58 14.24 -6.29 15.41
CA PRO A 58 13.02 -5.58 15.73
C PRO A 58 13.22 -4.07 15.56
N ARG A 59 12.20 -3.36 15.06
CA ARG A 59 12.26 -1.91 14.88
C ARG A 59 12.58 -1.21 16.21
N PRO A 60 13.43 -0.17 16.22
CA PRO A 60 13.76 0.55 17.46
C PRO A 60 12.55 1.23 18.10
N GLN A 61 11.49 1.49 17.32
CA GLN A 61 10.24 2.10 17.78
C GLN A 61 9.23 1.09 18.34
N PHE A 62 9.53 -0.21 18.30
CA PHE A 62 8.62 -1.26 18.75
C PHE A 62 8.43 -1.22 20.27
N ARG A 63 7.18 -1.09 20.72
CA ARG A 63 6.82 -1.06 22.15
C ARG A 63 6.30 -2.42 22.61
N GLY A 64 6.79 -2.95 23.71
CA GLY A 64 6.31 -4.24 24.22
C GLY A 64 6.71 -4.49 25.66
N VAL A 65 6.21 -5.60 26.21
CA VAL A 65 6.64 -6.08 27.53
C VAL A 65 7.89 -6.94 27.32
N ARG A 66 8.92 -6.75 28.15
CA ARG A 66 10.12 -7.59 28.11
C ARG A 66 9.75 -9.03 28.46
N ARG A 67 10.12 -9.97 27.61
CA ARG A 67 9.92 -11.41 27.80
C ARG A 67 11.19 -12.13 27.35
N ILE A 68 11.55 -13.21 28.04
CA ILE A 68 12.59 -14.11 27.54
C ILE A 68 12.02 -14.93 26.38
N SER A 69 12.65 -14.86 25.22
CA SER A 69 12.23 -15.60 24.04
C SER A 69 12.29 -17.11 24.31
N PRO A 70 11.22 -17.88 24.02
CA PRO A 70 11.23 -19.32 24.23
C PRO A 70 12.19 -20.07 23.29
N VAL A 71 12.64 -19.42 22.20
CA VAL A 71 13.50 -20.03 21.17
C VAL A 71 14.95 -19.60 21.33
N THR A 72 15.22 -18.30 21.43
CA THR A 72 16.60 -17.76 21.49
C THR A 72 17.11 -17.55 22.90
N ARG A 73 16.24 -17.64 23.93
CA ARG A 73 16.52 -17.33 25.35
C ARG A 73 17.07 -15.92 25.59
N ALA A 74 17.04 -15.06 24.58
CA ALA A 74 17.38 -13.65 24.69
C ALA A 74 16.18 -12.84 25.18
N GLU A 75 16.43 -11.68 25.80
CA GLU A 75 15.36 -10.73 26.13
C GLU A 75 14.79 -10.12 24.83
N GLU A 76 13.49 -10.32 24.61
CA GLU A 76 12.75 -9.73 23.48
C GLU A 76 11.56 -8.93 23.99
N PHE A 77 11.19 -7.88 23.26
CA PHE A 77 9.92 -7.19 23.49
C PHE A 77 8.79 -8.02 22.86
N TYR A 78 7.74 -8.30 23.64
CA TYR A 78 6.55 -9.03 23.20
C TYR A 78 5.30 -8.14 23.23
N TYR A 79 4.54 -8.16 22.14
CA TYR A 79 3.22 -7.56 22.04
C TYR A 79 2.21 -8.62 21.59
N PRO A 80 1.09 -8.84 22.32
CA PRO A 80 0.15 -9.90 22.01
C PRO A 80 -0.55 -9.67 20.66
N PRO A 81 -0.57 -10.66 19.75
CA PRO A 81 -1.09 -10.49 18.40
C PRO A 81 -2.61 -10.21 18.36
N TRP A 82 -3.36 -10.75 19.32
CA TRP A 82 -4.81 -10.54 19.43
C TRP A 82 -5.18 -9.09 19.71
N LYS A 83 -4.40 -8.37 20.52
CA LYS A 83 -4.63 -6.94 20.78
C LYS A 83 -4.39 -6.10 19.52
N ARG A 84 -3.37 -6.48 18.74
CA ARG A 84 -3.09 -5.85 17.44
C ARG A 84 -4.23 -6.10 16.45
N LEU A 85 -4.67 -7.35 16.34
CA LEU A 85 -5.77 -7.71 15.43
C LEU A 85 -7.06 -6.96 15.79
N LEU A 86 -7.37 -6.86 17.09
CA LEU A 86 -8.54 -6.12 17.55
C LEU A 86 -8.46 -4.64 17.17
N PHE A 87 -7.29 -4.02 17.36
CA PHE A 87 -7.08 -2.62 16.95
C PHE A 87 -7.16 -2.44 15.43
N GLN A 88 -6.59 -3.36 14.66
CA GLN A 88 -6.70 -3.37 13.20
C GLN A 88 -8.14 -3.47 12.73
N LEU A 89 -8.91 -4.40 13.29
CA LEU A 89 -10.28 -4.67 12.87
C LEU A 89 -11.25 -3.56 13.32
N LEU A 90 -11.13 -3.09 14.56
CA LEU A 90 -12.09 -2.15 15.16
C LEU A 90 -11.76 -0.67 14.94
N VAL A 91 -10.52 -0.34 14.63
CA VAL A 91 -10.09 1.07 14.49
C VAL A 91 -9.61 1.35 13.09
N SER A 92 -8.59 0.62 12.63
CA SER A 92 -7.92 0.87 11.35
C SER A 92 -8.85 0.63 10.16
N LEU A 93 -9.48 -0.54 10.09
CA LEU A 93 -10.39 -0.92 9.02
C LEU A 93 -11.60 0.04 8.87
N PRO A 94 -12.40 0.32 9.91
CA PRO A 94 -13.54 1.22 9.79
C PRO A 94 -13.12 2.66 9.50
N LEU A 95 -11.98 3.13 10.03
CA LEU A 95 -11.48 4.47 9.74
C LEU A 95 -11.02 4.61 8.27
N CYS A 96 -10.31 3.62 7.73
CA CYS A 96 -9.98 3.56 6.31
C CYS A 96 -11.24 3.53 5.44
N LEU A 97 -12.22 2.68 5.76
CA LEU A 97 -13.49 2.62 5.04
C LEU A 97 -14.28 3.93 5.09
N THR A 98 -14.30 4.59 6.25
CA THR A 98 -14.97 5.90 6.40
C THR A 98 -14.26 6.97 5.57
N CYS A 99 -12.92 6.97 5.56
CA CYS A 99 -12.16 7.90 4.72
C CYS A 99 -12.43 7.67 3.23
N LEU A 100 -12.42 6.42 2.78
CA LEU A 100 -12.73 6.04 1.41
C LEU A 100 -14.16 6.47 1.02
N ALA A 101 -15.13 6.23 1.89
CA ALA A 101 -16.51 6.66 1.68
C ALA A 101 -16.62 8.20 1.59
N CYS A 102 -15.92 8.95 2.44
CA CYS A 102 -15.88 10.40 2.38
C CYS A 102 -15.32 10.91 1.04
N VAL A 103 -14.19 10.36 0.58
CA VAL A 103 -13.60 10.74 -0.73
C VAL A 103 -14.54 10.39 -1.88
N PHE A 104 -15.21 9.25 -1.81
CA PHE A 104 -16.21 8.84 -2.80
C PHE A 104 -17.40 9.81 -2.84
N LEU A 105 -17.94 10.21 -1.69
CA LEU A 105 -19.03 11.20 -1.60
C LEU A 105 -18.60 12.58 -2.12
N LEU A 106 -17.37 13.01 -1.81
CA LEU A 106 -16.80 14.26 -2.36
C LEU A 106 -16.69 14.20 -3.89
N MET A 107 -16.27 13.06 -4.44
CA MET A 107 -16.21 12.84 -5.89
C MET A 107 -17.60 12.93 -6.53
N LEU A 108 -18.63 12.32 -5.93
CA LEU A 108 -20.01 12.44 -6.39
C LEU A 108 -20.51 13.89 -6.32
N GLY A 109 -20.21 14.61 -5.24
CA GLY A 109 -20.52 16.04 -5.12
C GLY A 109 -19.87 16.88 -6.23
N CYS A 110 -18.60 16.62 -6.52
CA CYS A 110 -17.89 17.29 -7.62
C CYS A 110 -18.50 16.95 -8.99
N PHE A 111 -18.96 15.72 -9.19
CA PHE A 111 -19.63 15.31 -10.43
C PHE A 111 -20.95 16.06 -10.63
N GLN A 112 -21.75 16.21 -9.58
CA GLN A 112 -22.97 17.02 -9.60
C GLN A 112 -22.66 18.50 -9.91
N LEU A 113 -21.63 19.07 -9.27
CA LEU A 113 -21.17 20.42 -9.58
C LEU A 113 -20.73 20.56 -11.06
N GLN A 114 -20.06 19.55 -11.60
CA GLN A 114 -19.66 19.54 -13.01
C GLN A 114 -20.87 19.52 -13.94
N GLU A 115 -21.90 18.72 -13.65
CA GLU A 115 -23.13 18.69 -14.44
C GLU A 115 -23.90 20.03 -14.37
N LEU A 116 -23.99 20.65 -13.19
CA LEU A 116 -24.60 21.97 -13.02
C LEU A 116 -23.89 23.04 -13.85
N VAL A 117 -22.56 23.07 -13.83
CA VAL A 117 -21.74 24.01 -14.63
C VAL A 117 -21.88 23.77 -16.13
N LEU A 118 -22.08 22.52 -16.56
CA LEU A 118 -22.34 22.18 -17.96
C LEU A 118 -23.76 22.52 -18.41
N SER A 119 -24.75 22.46 -17.50
CA SER A 119 -26.16 22.77 -17.76
C SER A 119 -26.40 24.25 -18.04
N VAL A 120 -25.65 25.14 -17.38
CA VAL A 120 -25.77 26.59 -17.58
C VAL A 120 -25.17 27.01 -18.94
N LYS A 121 -26.06 27.32 -19.89
CA LYS A 121 -25.69 27.86 -21.22
C LYS A 121 -25.17 29.30 -21.06
N GLY A 122 -23.96 29.56 -21.55
CA GLY A 122 -23.34 30.90 -21.58
C GLY A 122 -22.05 31.07 -20.78
N LEU A 123 -21.62 30.04 -20.02
CA LEU A 123 -20.36 30.11 -19.27
C LEU A 123 -19.14 30.04 -20.19
N PRO A 124 -18.10 30.86 -19.93
CA PRO A 124 -16.85 30.84 -20.68
C PRO A 124 -16.15 29.49 -20.55
N ARG A 125 -15.39 29.09 -21.58
CA ARG A 125 -14.66 27.80 -21.62
C ARG A 125 -13.81 27.55 -20.37
N LEU A 126 -13.21 28.60 -19.80
CA LEU A 126 -12.42 28.53 -18.57
C LEU A 126 -13.24 28.07 -17.36
N ALA A 127 -14.48 28.54 -17.22
CA ALA A 127 -15.35 28.18 -16.10
C ALA A 127 -15.76 26.70 -16.11
N ARG A 128 -15.76 26.05 -17.29
CA ARG A 128 -16.00 24.59 -17.39
C ARG A 128 -14.82 23.73 -16.91
N PHE A 129 -13.62 24.30 -16.81
CA PHE A 129 -12.45 23.61 -16.25
C PHE A 129 -12.37 23.73 -14.73
N LEU A 130 -13.01 24.73 -14.12
CA LEU A 130 -12.99 24.95 -12.68
C LEU A 130 -13.38 23.70 -11.86
N PRO A 131 -14.49 23.00 -12.16
CA PRO A 131 -14.87 21.80 -11.41
C PRO A 131 -13.81 20.70 -11.45
N LYS A 132 -13.10 20.56 -12.59
CA LYS A 132 -12.02 19.57 -12.75
C LYS A 132 -10.78 19.94 -11.95
N VAL A 133 -10.43 21.23 -11.93
CA VAL A 133 -9.29 21.73 -11.13
C VAL A 133 -9.60 21.57 -9.64
N VAL A 134 -10.80 21.95 -9.20
CA VAL A 134 -11.25 21.79 -7.81
C VAL A 134 -11.24 20.31 -7.41
N LEU A 135 -11.74 19.42 -8.26
CA LEU A 135 -11.68 17.97 -8.02
C LEU A 135 -10.24 17.47 -7.88
N ALA A 136 -9.35 17.85 -8.80
CA ALA A 136 -7.96 17.44 -8.75
C ALA A 136 -7.27 17.90 -7.45
N LEU A 137 -7.52 19.14 -7.02
CA LEU A 137 -6.99 19.68 -5.77
C LEU A 137 -7.56 18.95 -4.54
N LEU A 138 -8.87 18.71 -4.52
CA LEU A 138 -9.53 17.97 -3.42
C LEU A 138 -8.99 16.54 -3.29
N VAL A 139 -8.84 15.83 -4.40
CA VAL A 139 -8.28 14.47 -4.41
C VAL A 139 -6.83 14.48 -3.94
N SER A 140 -6.02 15.42 -4.43
CA SER A 140 -4.61 15.54 -4.05
C SER A 140 -4.43 15.86 -2.56
N ALA A 141 -5.21 16.80 -2.04
CA ALA A 141 -5.20 17.16 -0.63
C ALA A 141 -5.69 16.00 0.27
N SER A 142 -6.73 15.30 -0.16
CA SER A 142 -7.27 14.14 0.56
C SER A 142 -6.28 12.98 0.60
N ALA A 143 -5.55 12.73 -0.50
CA ALA A 143 -4.52 11.69 -0.56
C ALA A 143 -3.36 11.96 0.41
N GLU A 144 -2.88 13.20 0.49
CA GLU A 144 -1.83 13.58 1.44
C GLU A 144 -2.32 13.48 2.90
N GLY A 145 -3.56 13.89 3.17
CA GLY A 145 -4.19 13.72 4.48
C GLY A 145 -4.33 12.25 4.88
N TYR A 146 -4.81 11.41 3.97
CA TYR A 146 -4.95 9.98 4.19
C TYR A 146 -3.60 9.30 4.41
N LYS A 147 -2.55 9.67 3.67
CA LYS A 147 -1.20 9.16 3.89
C LYS A 147 -0.71 9.43 5.31
N LYS A 148 -0.88 10.67 5.82
CA LYS A 148 -0.50 11.01 7.20
C LYS A 148 -1.29 10.21 8.23
N LEU A 149 -2.60 10.04 8.00
CA LEU A 149 -3.47 9.23 8.85
C LEU A 149 -3.09 7.74 8.83
N ALA A 150 -2.76 7.20 7.66
CA ALA A 150 -2.30 5.83 7.50
C ALA A 150 -0.97 5.58 8.21
N ILE A 151 -0.01 6.50 8.13
CA ILE A 151 1.25 6.43 8.90
C ILE A 151 0.95 6.41 10.39
N TRP A 152 0.13 7.35 10.88
CA TRP A 152 -0.22 7.43 12.29
C TRP A 152 -0.92 6.15 12.80
N LEU A 153 -1.86 5.60 12.03
CA LEU A 153 -2.50 4.33 12.35
C LEU A 153 -1.51 3.15 12.37
N ASN A 154 -0.59 3.11 11.41
CA ASN A 154 0.39 2.05 11.31
C ASN A 154 1.40 2.07 12.47
N ASP A 155 1.78 3.27 12.91
CA ASP A 155 2.59 3.48 14.12
C ASP A 155 1.86 3.00 15.38
N MET A 156 0.54 3.23 15.48
CA MET A 156 -0.28 2.76 16.59
C MET A 156 -0.47 1.23 16.63
N GLU A 157 -0.50 0.58 15.46
CA GLU A 157 -0.58 -0.89 15.35
C GLU A 157 0.72 -1.61 15.79
N ASN A 158 1.82 -0.87 15.90
CA ASN A 158 3.05 -1.28 16.57
C ASN A 158 3.59 -2.61 16.04
N TYR A 159 4.05 -2.61 14.79
CA TYR A 159 4.65 -3.76 14.11
C TYR A 159 6.07 -4.04 14.59
N ARG A 160 6.41 -5.34 14.75
CA ARG A 160 7.72 -5.77 15.26
C ARG A 160 8.84 -5.62 14.22
N LEU A 161 8.56 -5.94 12.96
CA LEU A 161 9.51 -5.95 11.85
C LEU A 161 9.24 -4.75 10.93
N GLU A 162 10.30 -4.14 10.39
CA GLU A 162 10.20 -3.06 9.41
C GLU A 162 9.47 -3.53 8.15
N SER A 163 9.81 -4.74 7.66
CA SER A 163 9.18 -5.33 6.48
C SER A 163 7.66 -5.51 6.65
N ALA A 164 7.18 -5.85 7.85
CA ALA A 164 5.76 -5.97 8.14
C ALA A 164 5.08 -4.61 8.26
N TYR A 165 5.74 -3.64 8.88
CA TYR A 165 5.28 -2.25 8.97
C TYR A 165 5.07 -1.66 7.57
N GLU A 166 6.08 -1.76 6.71
CA GLU A 166 6.04 -1.21 5.35
C GLU A 166 4.97 -1.89 4.49
N LYS A 167 4.87 -3.23 4.52
CA LYS A 167 3.84 -3.97 3.76
C LYS A 167 2.43 -3.50 4.11
N HIS A 168 2.13 -3.37 5.40
CA HIS A 168 0.80 -2.91 5.82
C HIS A 168 0.57 -1.42 5.57
N LEU A 169 1.61 -0.59 5.65
CA LEU A 169 1.52 0.82 5.27
C LEU A 169 1.19 0.97 3.79
N ILE A 170 1.89 0.23 2.92
CA ILE A 170 1.66 0.25 1.47
C ILE A 170 0.22 -0.19 1.16
N ILE A 171 -0.25 -1.29 1.77
CA ILE A 171 -1.62 -1.77 1.56
C ILE A 171 -2.62 -0.68 1.93
N LYS A 172 -2.45 -0.01 3.07
CA LYS A 172 -3.36 1.06 3.50
C LYS A 172 -3.30 2.27 2.57
N VAL A 173 -2.11 2.72 2.17
CA VAL A 173 -1.94 3.92 1.32
C VAL A 173 -2.41 3.69 -0.12
N VAL A 174 -2.32 2.46 -0.62
CA VAL A 174 -2.79 2.09 -1.97
C VAL A 174 -4.31 1.90 -2.02
N LEU A 175 -4.93 1.52 -0.89
CA LEU A 175 -6.39 1.39 -0.75
C LEU A 175 -7.07 2.77 -0.71
#